data_AF-A0A9D6KLW4-F1
#
_entry.id   AF-A0A9D6KLW4-F1
#
_cell.length_a   1.000
_cell.length_b   1.000
_cell.length_c   1.000
_cell.angle_alpha   90.00
_cell.angle_beta   90.00
_cell.angle_gamma   90.00
#
_symmetry.space_group_name_H-M   'P 1'
#
loop_
_entity.id
_entity.type
_entity.pdbx_description
1 polymer ?
#
loop_
_entity_poly.entity_id
_entity_poly.type
_entity_poly.pdbx_seq_one_letter_code
_entity_poly.pdbx_strand_id
1 'polypeptide(L)'
;MTTTDQHPHDGDASASWEHVGRAAEHFARRVARDASTFAERIQEHAGGFADDMARDWRRARREYRRGCRHASRYAAATAPDVRRVFEDIRAVLADVLDGVDELIGGMFGGGEEPGDDAWVRVVHNRDTTCAGCQRPIAAGDEGFVRRSGGRMEFRCAECETQTS
;
A
#
# COMPACT_ATOMS: atom_id res chain seq x y z
N MET A 1 -42.32 -32.33 -44.20
CA MET A 1 -41.10 -31.66 -43.71
C MET A 1 -41.54 -30.57 -42.75
N THR A 2 -41.59 -30.89 -41.46
CA THR A 2 -41.93 -29.95 -40.38
C THR A 2 -40.63 -29.60 -39.67
N THR A 3 -40.07 -28.45 -39.99
CA THR A 3 -38.96 -27.83 -39.28
C THR A 3 -39.48 -27.32 -37.94
N THR A 4 -39.22 -28.08 -36.89
CA THR A 4 -39.44 -27.66 -35.52
C THR A 4 -38.34 -26.67 -35.15
N ASP A 5 -38.63 -25.38 -35.28
CA ASP A 5 -37.82 -24.31 -34.68
C ASP A 5 -37.94 -24.43 -33.15
N GLN A 6 -36.93 -25.04 -32.55
CA GLN A 6 -36.72 -24.99 -31.10
C GLN A 6 -35.98 -23.68 -30.80
N HIS A 7 -36.73 -22.66 -30.39
CA HIS A 7 -36.15 -21.48 -29.77
C HIS A 7 -35.47 -21.89 -28.45
N PRO A 8 -34.17 -21.61 -28.28
CA PRO A 8 -33.48 -21.90 -27.02
C PRO A 8 -34.08 -21.07 -25.88
N HIS A 9 -34.25 -21.71 -24.73
CA HIS A 9 -34.82 -21.13 -23.53
C HIS A 9 -33.96 -19.97 -22.99
N ASP A 10 -34.38 -18.73 -23.23
CA ASP A 10 -33.80 -17.49 -22.65
C ASP A 10 -33.95 -17.39 -21.10
N GLY A 11 -34.57 -18.37 -20.45
CA GLY A 11 -34.86 -18.36 -19.01
C GLY A 11 -33.67 -18.63 -18.08
N ASP A 12 -32.54 -19.13 -18.60
CA ASP A 12 -31.40 -19.57 -17.77
C ASP A 12 -30.35 -18.45 -17.55
N ALA A 13 -30.26 -17.49 -18.47
CA ALA A 13 -29.27 -16.42 -18.40
C ALA A 13 -29.56 -15.42 -17.26
N SER A 14 -30.82 -15.08 -17.01
CA SER A 14 -31.21 -14.13 -15.95
C SER A 14 -30.93 -14.67 -14.54
N ALA A 15 -31.21 -15.96 -14.31
CA ALA A 15 -30.91 -16.63 -13.04
C ALA A 15 -29.40 -16.69 -12.75
N SER A 16 -28.57 -16.84 -13.80
CA SER A 16 -27.11 -16.80 -13.72
C SER A 16 -26.59 -15.43 -13.29
N TRP A 17 -27.09 -14.34 -13.88
CA TRP A 17 -26.67 -12.97 -13.52
C TRP A 17 -27.06 -12.58 -12.10
N GLU A 18 -28.23 -13.00 -11.62
CA GLU A 18 -28.61 -12.77 -10.22
C GLU A 18 -27.70 -13.51 -9.24
N HIS A 19 -27.26 -14.73 -9.58
CA HIS A 19 -26.31 -15.48 -8.77
C HIS A 19 -24.96 -14.76 -8.68
N VAL A 20 -24.43 -14.30 -9.82
CA VAL A 20 -23.19 -13.51 -9.88
C VAL A 20 -23.32 -12.21 -9.10
N GLY A 21 -24.44 -11.50 -9.24
CA GLY A 21 -24.71 -10.26 -8.49
C GLY A 21 -24.72 -10.47 -6.98
N ARG A 22 -25.38 -11.53 -6.49
CA ARG A 22 -25.39 -11.89 -5.07
C ARG A 22 -24.00 -12.30 -4.56
N ALA A 23 -23.22 -13.00 -5.38
CA ALA A 23 -21.84 -13.37 -5.03
C ALA A 23 -20.95 -12.13 -4.91
N ALA A 24 -21.05 -11.18 -5.87
CA ALA A 24 -20.31 -9.92 -5.85
C ALA A 24 -20.67 -9.06 -4.64
N GLU A 25 -21.96 -8.96 -4.29
CA GLU A 25 -22.41 -8.26 -3.09
C GLU A 25 -21.83 -8.88 -1.81
N HIS A 26 -21.87 -10.21 -1.70
CA HIS A 26 -21.30 -10.93 -0.56
C HIS A 26 -19.81 -10.70 -0.40
N PHE A 27 -19.08 -10.71 -1.53
CA PHE A 27 -17.66 -10.40 -1.57
C PHE A 27 -17.39 -8.97 -1.11
N ALA A 28 -18.08 -7.96 -1.67
CA ALA A 28 -17.92 -6.56 -1.26
C ALA A 28 -18.20 -6.34 0.24
N ARG A 29 -19.26 -6.96 0.77
CA ARG A 29 -19.58 -6.91 2.21
C ARG A 29 -18.53 -7.59 3.08
N ARG A 30 -17.80 -8.58 2.56
CA ARG A 30 -16.70 -9.23 3.26
C ARG A 30 -15.47 -8.33 3.27
N VAL A 31 -15.07 -7.81 2.12
CA VAL A 31 -13.95 -6.86 1.98
C VAL A 31 -14.15 -5.65 2.91
N ALA A 32 -15.35 -5.09 2.96
CA ALA A 32 -15.66 -3.96 3.85
C ALA A 32 -15.48 -4.31 5.34
N ARG A 33 -15.86 -5.52 5.77
CA ARG A 33 -15.67 -5.98 7.15
C ARG A 33 -14.21 -6.23 7.49
N ASP A 34 -13.48 -6.85 6.56
CA ASP A 34 -12.06 -7.12 6.73
C ASP A 34 -11.26 -5.81 6.81
N ALA A 35 -11.60 -4.82 5.96
CA ALA A 35 -11.03 -3.48 6.01
C ALA A 35 -11.33 -2.74 7.33
N SER A 36 -12.55 -2.84 7.86
CA SER A 36 -12.90 -2.27 9.18
C SER A 36 -12.08 -2.89 10.30
N THR A 37 -11.97 -4.22 10.32
CA THR A 37 -11.20 -4.96 11.33
C THR A 37 -9.72 -4.59 11.26
N PHE A 38 -9.19 -4.43 10.05
CA PHE A 38 -7.82 -4.00 9.84
C PHE A 38 -7.59 -2.57 10.34
N ALA A 39 -8.49 -1.64 10.02
CA ALA A 39 -8.42 -0.26 10.49
C ALA A 39 -8.45 -0.15 12.03
N GLU A 40 -9.30 -0.94 12.69
CA GLU A 40 -9.35 -1.03 14.15
C GLU A 40 -8.00 -1.47 14.74
N ARG A 41 -7.39 -2.52 14.17
CA ARG A 41 -6.07 -3.00 14.63
C ARG A 41 -4.97 -1.98 14.40
N ILE A 42 -4.96 -1.30 13.25
CA ILE A 42 -4.03 -0.20 12.99
C ILE A 42 -4.20 0.88 14.06
N GLN A 43 -5.44 1.28 14.35
CA GLN A 43 -5.72 2.32 15.33
C GLN A 43 -5.23 1.93 16.72
N GLU A 44 -5.44 0.68 17.15
CA GLU A 44 -4.94 0.16 18.42
C GLU A 44 -3.40 0.22 18.49
N HIS A 45 -2.72 -0.30 17.46
CA HIS A 45 -1.26 -0.29 17.42
C HIS A 45 -0.67 1.13 17.34
N ALA A 46 -1.27 2.00 16.52
CA ALA A 46 -0.86 3.40 16.40
C ALA A 46 -1.08 4.16 17.73
N GLY A 47 -2.18 3.88 18.43
CA GLY A 47 -2.45 4.43 19.76
C GLY A 47 -1.41 4.00 20.79
N GLY A 48 -1.10 2.71 20.85
CA GLY A 48 -0.06 2.17 21.74
C GLY A 48 1.31 2.79 21.47
N PHE A 49 1.69 2.89 20.19
CA PHE A 49 2.93 3.54 19.76
C PHE A 49 2.97 5.04 20.15
N ALA A 50 1.89 5.77 19.94
CA ALA A 50 1.80 7.17 20.34
C ALA A 50 1.93 7.36 21.87
N ASP A 51 1.33 6.46 22.65
CA ASP A 51 1.44 6.46 24.11
C ASP A 51 2.86 6.14 24.60
N ASP A 52 3.55 5.19 23.96
CA ASP A 52 4.95 4.89 24.22
C ASP A 52 5.84 6.11 23.92
N MET A 53 5.69 6.72 22.75
CA MET A 53 6.40 7.96 22.40
C MET A 53 6.11 9.09 23.39
N ALA A 54 4.86 9.29 23.79
CA ALA A 54 4.49 10.32 24.75
C ALA A 54 5.09 10.04 26.14
N ARG A 55 5.24 8.77 26.53
CA ARG A 55 5.94 8.38 27.76
C ARG A 55 7.43 8.67 27.66
N ASP A 56 8.08 8.28 26.57
CA ASP A 56 9.51 8.50 26.36
C ASP A 56 9.86 9.98 26.28
N TRP A 57 9.06 10.76 25.56
CA TRP A 57 9.21 12.22 25.52
C TRP A 57 9.10 12.86 26.91
N ARG A 58 8.10 12.44 27.71
CA ARG A 58 7.94 12.92 29.09
C ARG A 58 9.11 12.50 29.99
N ARG A 59 9.72 11.34 29.74
CA ARG A 59 10.92 10.88 30.45
C ARG A 59 12.14 11.73 30.07
N ALA A 60 12.44 11.86 28.78
CA ALA A 60 13.54 12.67 28.25
C ALA A 60 13.43 14.13 28.73
N ARG A 61 12.22 14.71 28.72
CA ARG A 61 11.97 16.08 29.22
C ARG A 61 12.26 16.23 30.71
N ARG A 62 11.95 15.20 31.53
CA ARG A 62 12.25 15.20 32.98
C ARG A 62 13.74 15.09 33.23
N GLU A 63 14.42 14.22 32.49
CA GLU A 63 15.88 14.05 32.55
C GLU A 63 16.60 15.34 32.13
N TYR A 64 16.17 15.97 31.03
CA TYR A 64 16.67 17.28 30.59
C TYR A 64 16.51 18.36 31.68
N ARG A 65 15.32 18.50 32.27
CA ARG A 65 15.08 19.49 33.35
C ARG A 65 15.95 19.24 34.59
N ARG A 66 16.23 17.99 34.93
CA ARG A 66 17.14 17.63 36.03
C ARG A 66 18.59 17.94 35.66
N GLY A 67 18.99 17.61 34.43
CA GLY A 67 20.30 17.90 33.88
C GLY A 67 20.60 19.40 33.84
N CYS A 68 19.66 20.24 33.39
CA CYS A 68 19.84 21.69 33.28
C CYS A 68 20.15 22.41 34.62
N ARG A 69 19.85 21.83 35.78
CA ARG A 69 20.32 22.38 37.08
C ARG A 69 21.81 22.17 37.32
N HIS A 70 22.45 21.25 36.61
CA HIS A 70 23.88 20.93 36.69
C HIS A 70 24.63 21.08 35.35
N ALA A 71 23.96 21.47 34.26
CA ALA A 71 24.48 21.35 32.90
C ALA A 71 24.49 22.67 32.12
N SER A 72 25.52 23.48 32.36
CA SER A 72 25.98 24.45 31.34
C SER A 72 26.72 23.76 30.17
N ARG A 73 27.05 22.45 30.26
CA ARG A 73 27.80 21.71 29.22
C ARG A 73 27.06 20.57 28.52
N TYR A 74 25.90 20.11 29.00
CA TYR A 74 25.19 18.94 28.43
C TYR A 74 23.99 19.26 27.52
N ALA A 75 23.61 20.52 27.37
CA ALA A 75 22.47 20.92 26.54
C ALA A 75 22.67 20.66 25.03
N ALA A 76 23.91 20.44 24.58
CA ALA A 76 24.22 20.08 23.19
C ALA A 76 23.92 18.61 22.85
N ALA A 77 23.72 17.73 23.86
CA ALA A 77 23.58 16.29 23.64
C ALA A 77 22.14 15.83 23.33
N THR A 78 21.12 16.69 23.45
CA THR A 78 19.71 16.30 23.28
C THR A 78 19.16 16.42 21.86
N ALA A 79 19.84 17.13 20.95
CA ALA A 79 19.40 17.27 19.56
C ALA A 79 19.61 16.00 18.70
N PRO A 80 20.71 15.22 18.86
CA PRO A 80 20.91 13.96 18.13
C PRO A 80 19.87 12.89 18.47
N ASP A 81 19.52 12.76 19.75
CA ASP A 81 18.58 11.72 20.21
C ASP A 81 17.16 11.95 19.67
N VAL A 82 16.70 13.21 19.64
CA VAL A 82 15.41 13.57 19.06
C VAL A 82 15.40 13.31 17.55
N ARG A 83 16.50 13.64 16.86
CA ARG A 83 16.63 13.40 15.42
C ARG A 83 16.58 11.90 15.08
N ARG A 84 17.22 11.06 15.91
CA ARG A 84 17.16 9.59 15.80
C ARG A 84 15.73 9.07 15.93
N VAL A 85 14.96 9.57 16.90
CA VAL A 85 13.54 9.17 17.06
C VAL A 85 12.71 9.53 15.82
N PHE A 86 12.94 10.70 15.21
CA PHE A 86 12.24 11.07 13.96
C PHE A 86 12.65 10.21 12.76
N GLU A 87 13.92 9.79 12.67
CA GLU A 87 14.39 8.88 11.63
C GLU A 87 13.77 7.48 11.80
N ASP A 88 13.72 6.96 13.04
CA ASP A 88 13.07 5.69 13.36
C ASP A 88 11.57 5.71 12.98
N ILE A 89 10.85 6.80 13.29
CA ILE A 89 9.43 6.98 12.89
C ILE A 89 9.27 6.97 11.37
N ARG A 90 10.16 7.66 10.65
CA ARG A 90 10.10 7.71 9.18
C ARG A 90 10.34 6.35 8.54
N ALA A 91 11.27 5.56 9.07
CA ALA A 91 11.53 4.20 8.59
C ALA A 91 10.30 3.30 8.78
N VAL A 92 9.70 3.31 9.98
CA VAL A 92 8.49 2.52 10.26
C VAL A 92 7.33 2.91 9.33
N LEU A 93 7.12 4.21 9.09
CA LEU A 93 6.08 4.67 8.18
C LEU A 93 6.35 4.24 6.72
N ALA A 94 7.60 4.25 6.27
CA ALA A 94 7.97 3.78 4.94
C ALA A 94 7.67 2.29 4.76
N ASP A 95 8.03 1.45 5.74
CA ASP A 95 7.78 0.01 5.70
C ASP A 95 6.28 -0.31 5.68
N VAL A 96 5.47 0.43 6.44
CA VAL A 96 4.00 0.26 6.45
C VAL A 96 3.40 0.63 5.09
N LEU A 97 3.86 1.71 4.46
CA LEU A 97 3.38 2.12 3.14
C LEU A 97 3.75 1.10 2.06
N ASP A 98 5.00 0.61 2.07
CA ASP A 98 5.46 -0.43 1.15
C ASP A 98 4.64 -1.73 1.33
N GLY A 99 4.30 -2.10 2.57
CA GLY A 99 3.45 -3.26 2.85
C GLY A 99 2.00 -3.10 2.37
N VAL A 100 1.44 -1.89 2.45
CA VAL A 100 0.10 -1.59 1.91
C VAL A 100 0.11 -1.69 0.38
N ASP A 101 1.16 -1.22 -0.29
CA ASP A 101 1.28 -1.35 -1.75
C ASP A 101 1.35 -2.82 -2.20
N GLU A 102 2.09 -3.67 -1.48
CA GLU A 102 2.16 -5.11 -1.79
C GLU A 102 0.77 -5.77 -1.62
N LEU A 103 0.02 -5.36 -0.61
CA LEU A 103 -1.32 -5.88 -0.33
C LEU A 103 -2.35 -5.41 -1.38
N ILE A 104 -2.27 -4.15 -1.82
CA ILE A 104 -3.05 -3.62 -2.94
C ILE A 104 -2.67 -4.35 -4.24
N GLY A 105 -1.38 -4.53 -4.52
CA GLY A 105 -0.90 -5.28 -5.67
C GLY A 105 -1.44 -6.72 -5.70
N GLY A 106 -1.45 -7.39 -4.56
CA GLY A 106 -1.99 -8.75 -4.43
C GLY A 106 -3.52 -8.83 -4.58
N MET A 107 -4.27 -7.88 -4.02
CA MET A 107 -5.74 -7.89 -4.10
C MET A 107 -6.29 -7.54 -5.48
N PHE A 108 -5.66 -6.59 -6.18
CA PHE A 108 -6.12 -6.15 -7.52
C PHE A 108 -5.45 -6.93 -8.67
N GLY A 109 -4.43 -7.75 -8.39
CA GLY A 109 -3.82 -8.67 -9.36
C GLY A 109 -4.53 -10.01 -9.52
N GLY A 110 -5.65 -10.25 -8.83
CA GLY A 110 -6.35 -11.54 -8.85
C GLY A 110 -7.24 -11.76 -10.07
N GLY A 111 -6.70 -12.39 -11.12
CA GLY A 111 -7.48 -12.99 -12.22
C GLY A 111 -6.68 -13.98 -13.06
N GLU A 112 -5.44 -13.65 -13.37
CA GLU A 112 -4.39 -14.53 -13.88
C GLU A 112 -3.15 -14.04 -13.15
N GLU A 113 -2.35 -14.93 -12.53
CA GLU A 113 -1.00 -14.51 -12.10
C GLU A 113 -0.35 -13.91 -13.34
N PRO A 114 -0.10 -12.59 -13.40
CA PRO A 114 0.71 -12.05 -14.47
C PRO A 114 2.03 -12.77 -14.27
N GLY A 115 2.42 -13.64 -15.22
CA GLY A 115 3.71 -14.32 -15.11
C GLY A 115 4.76 -13.28 -14.75
N ASP A 116 5.77 -13.66 -13.96
CA ASP A 116 6.75 -12.76 -13.30
C ASP A 116 7.35 -11.65 -14.21
N ASP A 117 7.14 -11.72 -15.52
CA ASP A 117 7.56 -10.77 -16.54
C ASP A 117 6.51 -9.78 -17.09
N ALA A 118 5.26 -9.78 -16.63
CA ALA A 118 4.23 -8.86 -17.16
C ALA A 118 4.24 -7.47 -16.47
N TRP A 119 4.14 -6.41 -17.28
CA TRP A 119 4.00 -5.03 -16.79
C TRP A 119 2.56 -4.72 -16.39
N VAL A 120 2.38 -4.18 -15.19
CA VAL A 120 1.07 -3.79 -14.65
C VAL A 120 0.98 -2.27 -14.56
N ARG A 121 -0.10 -1.70 -15.08
CA ARG A 121 -0.33 -0.25 -15.01
C ARG A 121 -0.74 0.17 -13.61
N VAL A 122 -0.06 1.17 -13.06
CA VAL A 122 -0.28 1.70 -11.70
C VAL A 122 -0.14 3.23 -11.68
N VAL A 123 -0.63 3.84 -10.60
CA VAL A 123 -0.25 5.21 -10.24
C VAL A 123 0.89 5.11 -9.23
N HIS A 124 2.04 5.72 -9.50
CA HIS A 124 3.18 5.66 -8.61
C HIS A 124 2.89 6.41 -7.31
N ASN A 125 3.19 5.82 -6.17
CA ASN A 125 2.98 6.46 -4.86
C ASN A 125 4.24 7.14 -4.30
N ARG A 126 5.37 7.03 -5.00
CA ARG A 126 6.66 7.62 -4.65
C ARG A 126 7.42 8.03 -5.89
N ASP A 127 8.32 9.00 -5.72
CA ASP A 127 9.27 9.37 -6.76
C ASP A 127 10.16 8.16 -7.09
N THR A 128 10.29 7.85 -8.38
CA THR A 128 11.09 6.72 -8.86
C THR A 128 11.77 7.06 -10.19
N THR A 129 12.48 6.12 -10.77
CA THR A 129 13.18 6.28 -12.06
C THR A 129 12.74 5.21 -13.03
N CYS A 130 12.41 5.61 -14.26
CA CYS A 130 12.04 4.68 -15.31
C CYS A 130 13.23 3.77 -15.68
N ALA A 131 13.07 2.47 -15.56
CA ALA A 131 14.09 1.47 -15.93
C ALA A 131 14.47 1.54 -17.42
N GLY A 132 13.55 1.98 -18.30
CA GLY A 132 13.79 2.11 -19.73
C GLY A 132 14.58 3.36 -20.12
N CYS A 133 14.11 4.56 -19.74
CA CYS A 133 14.70 5.83 -20.19
C CYS A 133 15.43 6.62 -19.09
N GLN A 134 15.48 6.11 -17.86
CA GLN A 134 16.13 6.75 -16.70
C GLN A 134 15.57 8.14 -16.33
N ARG A 135 14.42 8.55 -16.89
CA ARG A 135 13.73 9.77 -16.47
C ARG A 135 13.07 9.57 -15.10
N PRO A 136 13.04 10.62 -14.25
CA PRO A 136 12.30 10.58 -13.01
C PRO A 136 10.80 10.44 -13.31
N ILE A 137 10.11 9.68 -12.48
CA ILE A 137 8.65 9.54 -12.46
C ILE A 137 8.20 10.06 -11.10
N ALA A 138 7.34 11.08 -11.09
CA ALA A 138 6.91 11.68 -9.84
C ALA A 138 5.85 10.82 -9.14
N ALA A 139 5.76 10.92 -7.83
CA ALA A 139 4.59 10.42 -7.11
C ALA A 139 3.30 11.04 -7.67
N GLY A 140 2.30 10.21 -7.96
CA GLY A 140 1.03 10.57 -8.57
C GLY A 140 0.98 10.38 -10.10
N ASP A 141 2.12 10.17 -10.76
CA ASP A 141 2.15 9.89 -12.20
C ASP A 141 1.69 8.46 -12.51
N GLU A 142 1.04 8.27 -13.66
CA GLU A 142 0.74 6.95 -14.19
C GLU A 142 1.99 6.31 -14.82
N GLY A 143 2.18 5.02 -14.55
CA GLY A 143 3.23 4.23 -15.17
C GLY A 143 3.00 2.74 -15.02
N PHE A 144 4.07 1.98 -15.16
CA PHE A 144 4.04 0.52 -15.17
C PHE A 144 5.03 -0.03 -14.15
N VAL A 145 4.63 -1.11 -13.48
CA VAL A 145 5.46 -1.81 -12.51
C VAL A 145 5.52 -3.29 -12.84
N ARG A 146 6.66 -3.91 -12.58
CA ARG A 146 6.88 -5.35 -12.76
C ARG A 146 7.83 -5.88 -11.69
N ARG A 147 7.67 -7.14 -11.29
CA ARG A 147 8.56 -7.80 -10.33
C ARG A 147 9.55 -8.71 -11.06
N SER A 148 10.78 -8.25 -11.32
CA SER A 148 11.82 -9.07 -11.96
C SER A 148 12.91 -9.45 -10.95
N GLY A 149 13.18 -10.74 -10.79
CA GLY A 149 14.25 -11.23 -9.90
C GLY A 149 14.09 -10.81 -8.43
N GLY A 150 12.85 -10.73 -7.93
CA GLY A 150 12.55 -10.28 -6.57
C GLY A 150 12.68 -8.77 -6.34
N ARG A 151 12.94 -7.97 -7.39
CA ARG A 151 12.98 -6.51 -7.33
C ARG A 151 11.81 -5.91 -8.11
N MET A 152 11.35 -4.75 -7.67
CA MET A 152 10.35 -3.97 -8.39
C MET A 152 11.05 -3.08 -9.41
N GLU A 153 10.68 -3.22 -10.68
CA GLU A 153 11.08 -2.36 -11.78
C GLU A 153 9.93 -1.41 -12.11
N PHE A 154 10.25 -0.15 -12.40
CA PHE A 154 9.27 0.87 -12.74
C PHE A 154 9.54 1.37 -14.17
N ARG A 155 8.50 1.69 -14.92
CA ARG A 155 8.61 2.17 -16.30
C ARG A 155 7.57 3.24 -16.57
N CYS A 156 7.96 4.33 -17.23
CA CYS A 156 7.02 5.39 -17.61
C CYS A 156 6.11 4.92 -18.75
N ALA A 157 4.94 5.54 -18.88
CA ALA A 157 3.98 5.17 -19.92
C ALA A 157 4.55 5.25 -21.35
N GLU A 158 5.42 6.24 -21.62
CA GLU A 158 6.07 6.39 -22.93
C GLU A 158 7.02 5.25 -23.28
N CYS A 159 7.67 4.62 -22.30
CA CYS A 159 8.59 3.51 -22.56
C CYS A 159 7.82 2.20 -22.83
N GLU A 160 6.66 2.02 -22.22
CA GLU A 160 5.87 0.80 -22.41
C GLU A 160 5.20 0.74 -23.78
N THR A 161 4.76 1.88 -24.31
CA THR A 161 4.19 1.96 -25.66
C THR A 161 5.20 1.71 -26.78
N GLN A 162 6.50 1.81 -26.50
CA GLN A 162 7.56 1.51 -27.48
C GLN A 162 7.90 0.02 -27.56
N THR A 163 7.54 -0.76 -26.54
CA THR A 163 7.86 -2.20 -26.45
C THR A 163 6.68 -3.12 -26.79
N SER A 164 5.47 -2.57 -26.92
CA SER A 164 4.24 -3.27 -27.34
C SER A 164 4.06 -3.20 -28.86
#